data_AF-A0A495TFZ4-F1
#
_entry.id   AF-A0A495TFZ4-F1
#
_cell.length_a   1.000
_cell.length_b   1.000
_cell.length_c   1.000
_cell.angle_alpha   90.00
_cell.angle_beta   90.00
_cell.angle_gamma   90.00
#
_symmetry.space_group_name_H-M   'P 1'
#
loop_
_entity.id
_entity.type
_entity.pdbx_description
1 polymer ?
#
loop_
_entity_poly.entity_id
_entity_poly.type
_entity_poly.pdbx_seq_one_letter_code
_entity_poly.pdbx_strand_id
1 'polypeptide(L)'
;MAEEDPAAAADLVHGCLRWDWRWDSKLDQRSIYLARLIRDLALPGGALVPEAGSAPEPIVDPRPLPELLDALEQHWVDQAWSGPAALARGLARYGSEAAGAASLLRRFWLYTPHSHERPAYLEALAAINPLGLAEVYTESLWDCEAQARLLGAEYAPDRPHVRDRLAYLRDDPLEAPEVREAAAARLAGLSSATSPAEGKPVRGG
;
A
#
# COMPACT_ATOMS: atom_id res chain seq x y z
N MET A 1 -3.31 -23.71 -22.19
CA MET A 1 -4.16 -22.52 -22.28
C MET A 1 -3.39 -21.54 -23.14
N ALA A 2 -4.00 -20.99 -24.19
CA ALA A 2 -3.33 -20.01 -25.04
C ALA A 2 -3.10 -18.75 -24.21
N GLU A 3 -1.86 -18.30 -24.15
CA GLU A 3 -1.45 -17.02 -23.58
C GLU A 3 -2.09 -15.93 -24.47
N GLU A 4 -3.04 -15.17 -23.92
CA GLU A 4 -3.69 -14.08 -24.66
C GLU A 4 -2.63 -13.02 -24.99
N ASP A 5 -2.53 -12.64 -26.27
CA ASP A 5 -1.58 -11.65 -26.76
C ASP A 5 -1.79 -10.29 -26.04
N PRO A 6 -0.84 -9.83 -25.20
CA PRO A 6 -0.96 -8.56 -24.50
C PRO A 6 -1.09 -7.36 -25.45
N ALA A 7 -0.54 -7.46 -26.66
CA ALA A 7 -0.65 -6.42 -27.67
C ALA A 7 -2.09 -6.24 -28.16
N ALA A 8 -2.92 -7.29 -28.10
CA ALA A 8 -4.33 -7.21 -28.47
C ALA A 8 -5.16 -6.38 -27.47
N ALA A 9 -4.69 -6.24 -26.22
CA ALA A 9 -5.30 -5.40 -25.20
C ALA A 9 -4.74 -3.95 -25.18
N ALA A 10 -3.70 -3.66 -25.97
CA ALA A 10 -3.00 -2.37 -25.96
C ALA A 10 -3.94 -1.17 -26.14
N ASP A 11 -4.82 -1.23 -27.16
CA ASP A 11 -5.75 -0.16 -27.47
C ASP A 11 -6.80 0.04 -26.38
N LEU A 12 -7.20 -1.03 -25.68
CA LEU A 12 -8.11 -0.96 -24.53
C LEU A 12 -7.42 -0.32 -23.33
N VAL A 13 -6.18 -0.72 -23.02
CA VAL A 13 -5.40 -0.13 -21.92
C VAL A 13 -5.11 1.35 -22.21
N HIS A 14 -4.63 1.69 -23.40
CA HIS A 14 -4.39 3.08 -23.79
C HIS A 14 -5.68 3.90 -23.86
N GLY A 15 -6.81 3.30 -24.26
CA GLY A 15 -8.13 3.91 -24.20
C GLY A 15 -8.55 4.23 -22.77
N CYS A 16 -8.43 3.27 -21.85
CA CYS A 16 -8.70 3.47 -20.43
C CYS A 16 -7.82 4.58 -19.83
N LEU A 17 -6.51 4.58 -20.12
CA LEU A 17 -5.59 5.62 -19.70
C LEU A 17 -6.00 7.01 -20.21
N ARG A 18 -6.21 7.13 -21.53
CA ARG A 18 -6.53 8.41 -22.17
C ARG A 18 -7.81 9.05 -21.64
N TRP A 19 -8.78 8.23 -21.25
CA TRP A 19 -10.08 8.66 -20.73
C TRP A 19 -10.23 8.48 -19.21
N ASP A 20 -9.14 8.16 -18.49
CA ASP A 20 -9.19 8.07 -17.04
C ASP A 20 -9.36 9.48 -16.46
N TRP A 21 -10.60 9.87 -16.21
CA TRP A 21 -10.96 11.13 -15.56
C TRP A 21 -10.35 11.30 -14.16
N ARG A 22 -9.66 10.29 -13.61
CA ARG A 22 -9.05 10.29 -12.28
C ARG A 22 -7.54 10.56 -12.30
N TRP A 23 -6.99 11.17 -13.35
CA TRP A 23 -5.62 11.73 -13.34
C TRP A 23 -5.39 12.82 -12.29
N ASP A 24 -6.39 13.18 -11.49
CA ASP A 24 -6.21 14.11 -10.39
C ASP A 24 -5.34 13.46 -9.31
N SER A 25 -4.09 13.91 -9.21
CA SER A 25 -3.14 13.54 -8.15
C SER A 25 -3.67 13.75 -6.72
N LYS A 26 -4.77 14.50 -6.55
CA LYS A 26 -5.49 14.60 -5.28
C LYS A 26 -6.33 13.37 -4.95
N LEU A 27 -6.61 12.50 -5.92
CA LEU A 27 -7.41 11.29 -5.74
C LEU A 27 -6.55 10.04 -5.60
N ASP A 28 -5.45 9.94 -6.35
CA ASP A 28 -4.50 8.82 -6.26
C ASP A 28 -3.14 9.07 -6.94
N GLN A 29 -2.14 8.26 -6.57
CA GLN A 29 -0.83 8.16 -7.25
C GLN A 29 -0.84 7.14 -8.40
N ARG A 30 -1.96 6.97 -9.13
CA ARG A 30 -2.03 5.95 -10.19
C ARG A 30 -1.04 6.17 -11.33
N SER A 31 -0.50 7.37 -11.53
CA SER A 31 0.45 7.63 -12.61
C SER A 31 1.64 6.67 -12.61
N ILE A 32 2.22 6.36 -11.45
CA ILE A 32 3.31 5.38 -11.31
C ILE A 32 2.81 3.96 -11.59
N TYR A 33 1.64 3.59 -11.02
CA TYR A 33 1.04 2.27 -11.26
C TYR A 33 0.74 2.02 -12.74
N LEU A 34 0.20 3.02 -13.42
CA LEU A 34 -0.14 2.96 -14.84
C LEU A 34 1.11 2.95 -15.71
N ALA A 35 2.15 3.72 -15.36
CA ALA A 35 3.44 3.65 -16.04
C ALA A 35 4.08 2.25 -15.93
N ARG A 36 3.99 1.61 -14.76
CA ARG A 36 4.39 0.20 -14.58
C ARG A 36 3.57 -0.73 -15.43
N LEU A 37 2.24 -0.58 -15.44
CA LEU A 37 1.36 -1.44 -16.22
C LEU A 37 1.68 -1.37 -17.72
N ILE A 38 1.92 -0.17 -18.26
CA ILE A 38 2.34 0.02 -19.66
C ILE A 38 3.67 -0.70 -19.93
N ARG A 39 4.67 -0.51 -19.05
CA ARG A 39 5.99 -1.15 -19.18
C ARG A 39 5.88 -2.68 -19.12
N ASP A 40 5.18 -3.20 -18.11
CA ASP A 40 5.10 -4.63 -17.82
C ASP A 40 4.31 -5.38 -18.90
N LEU A 41 3.36 -4.72 -19.55
CA LEU A 41 2.64 -5.22 -20.73
C LEU A 41 3.38 -4.98 -22.06
N ALA A 42 4.59 -4.40 -22.02
CA ALA A 42 5.39 -4.03 -23.19
C ALA A 42 4.63 -3.18 -24.23
N LEU A 43 3.69 -2.34 -23.76
CA LEU A 43 2.85 -1.53 -24.64
C LEU A 43 3.61 -0.33 -25.22
N PRO A 44 3.34 0.08 -26.47
CA PRO A 44 3.98 1.26 -27.07
C PRO A 44 3.51 2.55 -26.36
N GLY A 45 4.35 3.13 -25.51
CA GLY A 45 4.01 4.36 -24.80
C GLY A 45 5.25 5.12 -24.33
N GLY A 46 5.30 6.42 -24.62
CA GLY A 46 6.37 7.32 -24.20
C GLY A 46 6.47 7.42 -22.68
N ALA A 47 7.68 7.64 -22.17
CA ALA A 47 7.99 7.74 -20.76
C ALA A 47 7.12 8.81 -20.07
N LEU A 48 6.08 8.36 -19.37
CA LEU A 48 5.46 9.15 -18.32
C LEU A 48 6.41 9.04 -17.12
N VAL A 49 7.27 10.03 -16.95
CA VAL A 49 8.06 10.18 -15.72
C VAL A 49 7.22 11.07 -14.79
N PRO A 50 6.48 10.51 -13.84
CA PRO A 50 5.81 11.33 -12.84
C PRO A 50 6.88 11.94 -11.92
N GLU A 51 6.78 13.24 -11.66
CA GLU A 51 7.54 13.85 -10.57
C GLU A 51 6.98 13.34 -9.23
N ALA A 52 7.86 12.81 -8.39
CA ALA A 52 7.53 12.51 -7.00
C ALA A 52 7.35 13.83 -6.26
N GLY A 53 6.12 14.36 -6.24
CA GLY A 53 5.78 15.48 -5.37
C GLY A 53 5.95 15.05 -3.90
N SER A 54 6.50 15.94 -3.06
CA SER A 54 6.55 15.68 -1.61
C SER A 54 5.12 15.59 -1.08
N ALA A 55 4.78 14.49 -0.41
CA ALA A 55 3.49 14.37 0.25
C ALA A 55 3.34 15.50 1.28
N PRO A 56 2.21 16.23 1.31
CA PRO A 56 1.95 17.19 2.36
C PRO A 56 1.93 16.49 3.72
N GLU A 57 2.32 17.21 4.77
CA GLU A 57 2.25 16.71 6.15
C GLU A 57 0.83 16.18 6.45
N PRO A 58 0.73 15.00 7.07
CA PRO A 58 -0.55 14.36 7.31
C PRO A 58 -1.42 15.18 8.27
N ILE A 59 -2.61 15.56 7.81
CA ILE A 59 -3.61 16.26 8.63
C ILE A 59 -4.20 15.27 9.64
N VAL A 60 -4.23 15.65 10.92
CA VAL A 60 -4.81 14.84 11.99
C VAL A 60 -5.99 15.57 12.61
N ASP A 61 -7.14 14.91 12.70
CA ASP A 61 -8.31 15.51 13.34
C ASP A 61 -8.16 15.52 14.88
N PRO A 62 -8.26 16.67 15.56
CA PRO A 62 -8.00 16.78 17.00
C PRO A 62 -9.20 16.38 17.88
N ARG A 63 -10.36 16.01 17.31
CA ARG A 63 -11.57 15.71 18.08
C ARG A 63 -11.39 14.57 19.10
N PRO A 64 -12.19 14.56 20.18
CA PRO A 64 -12.20 13.46 21.15
C PRO A 64 -12.73 12.17 20.52
N LEU A 65 -12.40 11.03 21.13
CA LEU A 65 -12.71 9.70 20.59
C LEU A 65 -14.20 9.49 20.19
N PRO A 66 -15.21 9.85 21.02
CA PRO A 66 -16.61 9.67 20.61
C PRO A 66 -16.97 10.46 19.35
N GLU A 67 -16.52 11.72 19.26
CA GLU A 67 -16.80 12.58 18.10
C GLU A 67 -16.07 12.09 16.83
N LEU A 68 -14.89 11.50 16.96
CA LEU A 68 -14.19 10.87 15.83
C LEU A 68 -14.94 9.64 15.31
N LEU A 69 -15.51 8.82 16.20
CA LEU A 69 -16.31 7.65 15.84
C LEU A 69 -17.59 8.08 15.11
N ASP A 70 -18.33 9.03 15.69
CA ASP A 70 -19.57 9.57 15.10
C ASP A 70 -19.29 10.19 13.73
N ALA A 71 -18.20 10.95 13.59
CA ALA A 71 -17.81 11.54 12.32
C ALA A 71 -17.43 10.48 11.28
N LEU A 72 -16.68 9.44 11.67
CA LEU A 72 -16.29 8.36 10.75
C LEU A 72 -17.53 7.59 10.26
N GLU A 73 -18.51 7.34 11.13
CA GLU A 73 -19.79 6.72 10.77
C GLU A 73 -20.59 7.61 9.83
N GLN A 74 -20.66 8.92 10.11
CA GLN A 74 -21.36 9.87 9.24
C GLN A 74 -20.75 9.90 7.83
N HIS A 75 -19.41 9.93 7.72
CA HIS A 75 -18.73 9.84 6.43
C HIS A 75 -19.10 8.56 5.65
N TRP A 76 -19.27 7.44 6.36
CA TRP A 76 -19.66 6.18 5.73
C TRP A 76 -21.10 6.22 5.21
N VAL A 77 -22.03 6.75 6.03
CA VAL A 77 -23.44 6.92 5.66
C VAL A 77 -23.59 7.85 4.46
N ASP A 78 -22.88 8.97 4.47
CA ASP A 78 -22.93 9.98 3.40
C ASP A 78 -22.14 9.56 2.15
N GLN A 79 -21.42 8.44 2.20
CA GLN A 79 -20.47 8.02 1.18
C GLN A 79 -19.43 9.11 0.86
N ALA A 80 -19.01 9.85 1.89
CA ALA A 80 -18.01 10.90 1.81
C ALA A 80 -16.60 10.28 1.87
N TRP A 81 -16.08 9.93 0.69
CA TRP A 81 -14.82 9.21 0.52
C TRP A 81 -13.54 10.07 0.70
N SER A 82 -13.65 11.39 0.73
CA SER A 82 -12.53 12.31 0.97
C SER A 82 -12.58 12.88 2.38
N GLY A 83 -11.45 12.89 3.08
CA GLY A 83 -11.32 13.40 4.44
C GLY A 83 -11.26 12.37 5.59
N PRO A 84 -11.81 11.13 5.51
CA PRO A 84 -11.75 10.21 6.63
C PRO A 84 -10.33 9.80 7.05
N ALA A 85 -9.29 10.00 6.23
CA ALA A 85 -7.89 9.83 6.63
C ALA A 85 -7.51 10.68 7.85
N ALA A 86 -8.01 11.92 7.94
CA ALA A 86 -7.74 12.78 9.10
C ALA A 86 -8.39 12.21 10.38
N LEU A 87 -9.59 11.63 10.25
CA LEU A 87 -10.29 10.94 11.34
C LEU A 87 -9.54 9.67 11.75
N ALA A 88 -9.10 8.87 10.78
CA ALA A 88 -8.33 7.65 11.02
C ALA A 88 -7.04 7.94 11.79
N ARG A 89 -6.29 8.97 11.38
CA ARG A 89 -5.11 9.44 12.11
C ARG A 89 -5.45 9.92 13.52
N GLY A 90 -6.59 10.60 13.69
CA GLY A 90 -7.11 10.99 15.00
C GLY A 90 -7.39 9.79 15.91
N LEU A 91 -8.03 8.74 15.36
CA LEU A 91 -8.35 7.49 16.05
C LEU A 91 -7.07 6.71 16.44
N ALA A 92 -6.05 6.71 15.58
CA ALA A 92 -4.78 6.03 15.82
C ALA A 92 -4.12 6.48 17.14
N ARG A 93 -4.31 7.74 17.55
CA ARG A 93 -3.76 8.29 18.81
C ARG A 93 -4.30 7.61 20.07
N TYR A 94 -5.48 7.01 19.99
CA TYR A 94 -6.14 6.34 21.11
C TYR A 94 -5.79 4.84 21.16
N GLY A 95 -5.08 4.31 20.16
CA GLY A 95 -4.69 2.90 20.09
C GLY A 95 -5.87 1.96 20.32
N SER A 96 -5.70 0.98 21.21
CA SER A 96 -6.73 -0.03 21.50
C SER A 96 -8.04 0.53 22.05
N GLU A 97 -8.07 1.74 22.60
CA GLU A 97 -9.32 2.37 23.07
C GLU A 97 -10.27 2.67 21.90
N ALA A 98 -9.74 2.86 20.69
CA ALA A 98 -10.51 3.04 19.47
C ALA A 98 -10.93 1.73 18.79
N ALA A 99 -10.94 0.59 19.50
CA ALA A 99 -11.32 -0.72 18.95
C ALA A 99 -12.68 -0.72 18.21
N GLY A 100 -13.63 0.12 18.63
CA GLY A 100 -14.93 0.29 17.96
C GLY A 100 -14.82 0.77 16.50
N ALA A 101 -13.74 1.44 16.12
CA ALA A 101 -13.53 1.92 14.75
C ALA A 101 -13.02 0.84 13.79
N ALA A 102 -12.46 -0.27 14.29
CA ALA A 102 -11.67 -1.19 13.47
C ALA A 102 -12.46 -1.77 12.28
N SER A 103 -13.70 -2.23 12.51
CA SER A 103 -14.54 -2.78 11.44
C SER A 103 -14.94 -1.73 10.40
N LEU A 104 -15.07 -0.46 10.80
CA LEU A 104 -15.42 0.62 9.89
C LEU A 104 -14.19 1.08 9.08
N LEU A 105 -13.02 1.20 9.72
CA LEU A 105 -11.75 1.48 9.05
C LEU A 105 -11.39 0.41 8.01
N ARG A 106 -11.64 -0.88 8.29
CA ARG A 106 -11.47 -1.96 7.31
C ARG A 106 -12.39 -1.80 6.10
N ARG A 107 -13.64 -1.37 6.32
CA ARG A 107 -14.59 -1.09 5.22
C ARG A 107 -14.12 0.10 4.39
N PHE A 108 -13.67 1.18 5.01
CA PHE A 108 -13.08 2.30 4.27
C PHE A 108 -11.86 1.88 3.47
N TRP A 109 -10.93 1.11 4.04
CA TRP A 109 -9.77 0.60 3.32
C TRP A 109 -10.16 -0.24 2.10
N LEU A 110 -11.16 -1.12 2.25
CA LEU A 110 -11.63 -2.01 1.18
C LEU A 110 -12.39 -1.28 0.06
N TYR A 111 -13.23 -0.30 0.40
CA TYR A 111 -14.18 0.28 -0.54
C TYR A 111 -13.82 1.69 -1.02
N THR A 112 -12.85 2.36 -0.39
CA THR A 112 -12.48 3.72 -0.81
C THR A 112 -12.04 3.73 -2.28
N PRO A 113 -12.62 4.62 -3.11
CA PRO A 113 -12.11 4.86 -4.46
C PRO A 113 -10.78 5.64 -4.45
N HIS A 114 -10.45 6.29 -3.33
CA HIS A 114 -9.29 7.15 -3.14
C HIS A 114 -8.15 6.38 -2.48
N SER A 115 -7.13 6.00 -3.24
CA SER A 115 -6.01 5.24 -2.68
C SER A 115 -5.20 6.06 -1.68
N HIS A 116 -5.09 7.39 -1.86
CA HIS A 116 -4.37 8.29 -0.94
C HIS A 116 -4.88 8.25 0.51
N GLU A 117 -6.12 7.80 0.73
CA GLU A 117 -6.73 7.65 2.06
C GLU A 117 -6.28 6.33 2.75
N ARG A 118 -5.96 5.28 1.98
CA ARG A 118 -5.70 3.92 2.50
C ARG A 118 -4.53 3.82 3.48
N PRO A 119 -3.39 4.52 3.29
CA PRO A 119 -2.31 4.49 4.27
C PRO A 119 -2.77 4.89 5.67
N ALA A 120 -3.59 5.94 5.79
CA ALA A 120 -4.09 6.40 7.08
C ALA A 120 -5.00 5.36 7.75
N TYR A 121 -5.83 4.64 6.99
CA TYR A 121 -6.65 3.56 7.53
C TYR A 121 -5.80 2.39 8.02
N LEU A 122 -4.76 2.02 7.27
CA LEU A 122 -3.86 0.93 7.62
C LEU A 122 -3.04 1.25 8.87
N GLU A 123 -2.50 2.47 8.97
CA GLU A 123 -1.80 2.98 10.16
C GLU A 123 -2.72 2.99 11.39
N ALA A 124 -3.96 3.47 11.24
CA ALA A 124 -4.94 3.47 12.32
C ALA A 124 -5.29 2.04 12.78
N LEU A 125 -5.51 1.12 11.84
CA LEU A 125 -5.77 -0.28 12.15
C LEU A 125 -4.59 -0.92 12.88
N ALA A 126 -3.34 -0.64 12.48
CA ALA A 126 -2.14 -1.15 13.14
C ALA A 126 -2.01 -0.62 14.58
N ALA A 127 -2.32 0.65 14.80
CA ALA A 127 -2.33 1.27 16.14
C ALA A 127 -3.45 0.72 17.04
N ILE A 128 -4.63 0.46 16.48
CA ILE A 128 -5.80 -0.03 17.22
C ILE A 128 -5.66 -1.51 17.59
N ASN A 129 -5.37 -2.35 16.59
CA ASN A 129 -5.20 -3.78 16.76
C ASN A 129 -4.40 -4.36 15.56
N PRO A 130 -3.11 -4.66 15.74
CA PRO A 130 -2.28 -5.20 14.66
C PRO A 130 -2.66 -6.64 14.26
N LEU A 131 -3.46 -7.34 15.07
CA LEU A 131 -3.88 -8.71 14.75
C LEU A 131 -4.83 -8.72 13.54
N GLY A 132 -4.60 -9.67 12.63
CA GLY A 132 -5.43 -9.85 11.44
C GLY A 132 -5.21 -8.80 10.35
N LEU A 133 -4.03 -8.18 10.29
CA LEU A 133 -3.61 -7.29 9.20
C LEU A 133 -2.76 -8.00 8.13
N ALA A 134 -2.45 -9.29 8.30
CA ALA A 134 -1.60 -10.04 7.39
C ALA A 134 -2.03 -9.95 5.92
N GLU A 135 -3.32 -10.17 5.62
CA GLU A 135 -3.82 -10.04 4.24
C GLU A 135 -3.85 -8.60 3.78
N VAL A 136 -4.18 -7.64 4.65
CA VAL A 136 -4.23 -6.21 4.31
C VAL A 136 -2.83 -5.70 3.93
N TYR A 137 -1.80 -6.09 4.68
CA TYR A 137 -0.41 -5.79 4.33
C TYR A 137 0.04 -6.46 3.05
N THR A 138 -0.37 -7.71 2.83
CA THR A 138 -0.09 -8.43 1.58
C THR A 138 -0.67 -7.67 0.39
N GLU A 139 -1.98 -7.39 0.40
CA GLU A 139 -2.67 -6.65 -0.66
C GLU A 139 -2.07 -5.25 -0.90
N SER A 140 -1.60 -4.59 0.17
CA SER A 140 -1.01 -3.24 0.08
C SER A 140 0.27 -3.18 -0.77
N LEU A 141 0.96 -4.31 -1.02
CA LEU A 141 2.10 -4.39 -1.95
C LEU A 141 1.73 -4.08 -3.42
N TRP A 142 0.44 -4.12 -3.75
CA TRP A 142 -0.11 -3.79 -5.07
C TRP A 142 -0.86 -2.45 -5.09
N ASP A 143 -0.86 -1.71 -3.99
CA ASP A 143 -1.55 -0.42 -3.92
C ASP A 143 -0.91 0.64 -4.83
N CYS A 144 -1.68 1.64 -5.23
CA CYS A 144 -1.22 2.78 -6.01
C CYS A 144 -0.37 3.74 -5.18
N GLU A 145 -0.60 3.84 -3.87
CA GLU A 145 0.15 4.71 -2.98
C GLU A 145 1.46 4.09 -2.51
N ALA A 146 2.56 4.84 -2.62
CA ALA A 146 3.86 4.41 -2.13
C ALA A 146 3.84 4.09 -0.63
N GLN A 147 3.15 4.88 0.19
CA GLN A 147 3.06 4.65 1.64
C GLN A 147 2.34 3.34 1.99
N ALA A 148 1.29 2.97 1.23
CA ALA A 148 0.63 1.68 1.44
C ALA A 148 1.57 0.52 1.06
N ARG A 149 2.30 0.64 -0.06
CA ARG A 149 3.32 -0.35 -0.45
C ARG A 149 4.45 -0.44 0.56
N LEU A 150 4.88 0.66 1.17
CA LEU A 150 5.88 0.68 2.24
C LEU A 150 5.42 -0.15 3.44
N LEU A 151 4.20 0.09 3.92
CA LEU A 151 3.60 -0.69 5.01
C LEU A 151 3.48 -2.18 4.63
N GLY A 152 3.12 -2.48 3.39
CA GLY A 152 3.15 -3.86 2.88
C GLY A 152 4.55 -4.45 2.92
N ALA A 153 5.57 -3.71 2.47
CA ALA A 153 6.95 -4.19 2.42
C ALA A 153 7.54 -4.48 3.81
N GLU A 154 7.18 -3.68 4.80
CA GLU A 154 7.62 -3.84 6.18
C GLU A 154 6.91 -5.03 6.87
N TYR A 155 5.59 -5.13 6.75
CA TYR A 155 4.78 -5.96 7.64
C TYR A 155 4.09 -7.17 6.99
N ALA A 156 4.09 -7.29 5.65
CA ALA A 156 3.48 -8.45 5.01
C ALA A 156 4.12 -9.77 5.51
N PRO A 157 3.30 -10.82 5.75
CA PRO A 157 3.80 -12.11 6.17
C PRO A 157 4.71 -12.70 5.10
N ASP A 158 5.74 -13.40 5.53
CA ASP A 158 6.67 -14.04 4.61
C ASP A 158 6.00 -15.20 3.86
N ARG A 159 5.76 -15.00 2.56
CA ARG A 159 5.14 -15.95 1.62
C ARG A 159 5.85 -15.87 0.26
N PRO A 160 5.84 -16.92 -0.56
CA PRO A 160 6.49 -16.91 -1.87
C PRO A 160 6.11 -15.70 -2.74
N HIS A 161 4.82 -15.44 -2.93
CA HIS A 161 4.35 -14.30 -3.72
C HIS A 161 4.72 -12.92 -3.12
N VAL A 162 4.86 -12.83 -1.79
CA VAL A 162 5.34 -11.62 -1.12
C VAL A 162 6.82 -11.42 -1.44
N ARG A 163 7.65 -12.46 -1.37
CA ARG A 163 9.08 -12.38 -1.73
C ARG A 163 9.27 -11.97 -3.19
N ASP A 164 8.50 -12.56 -4.10
CA ASP A 164 8.53 -12.23 -5.52
C ASP A 164 8.17 -10.76 -5.75
N ARG A 165 7.11 -10.29 -5.06
CA ARG A 165 6.67 -8.90 -5.14
C ARG A 165 7.69 -7.94 -4.53
N LEU A 166 8.33 -8.27 -3.41
CA LEU A 166 9.39 -7.47 -2.81
C LEU A 166 10.60 -7.36 -3.76
N ALA A 167 10.98 -8.45 -4.43
CA ALA A 167 12.08 -8.43 -5.40
C ALA A 167 11.76 -7.51 -6.58
N TYR A 168 10.52 -7.58 -7.10
CA TYR A 168 10.04 -6.65 -8.12
C TYR A 168 10.10 -5.19 -7.64
N LEU A 169 9.59 -4.89 -6.44
CA LEU A 169 9.56 -3.51 -5.92
C LEU A 169 10.96 -2.96 -5.72
N ARG A 170 11.89 -3.76 -5.18
CA ARG A 170 13.31 -3.40 -5.00
C ARG A 170 13.97 -2.96 -6.30
N ASP A 171 13.74 -3.71 -7.38
CA ASP A 171 14.43 -3.53 -8.66
C ASP A 171 13.72 -2.51 -9.57
N ASP A 172 12.56 -2.00 -9.18
CA ASP A 172 11.78 -1.08 -10.00
C ASP A 172 12.35 0.36 -9.95
N PRO A 173 12.87 0.91 -11.06
CA PRO A 173 13.40 2.26 -11.09
C PRO A 173 12.32 3.34 -10.85
N LEU A 174 11.04 3.03 -11.08
CA LEU A 174 9.92 3.94 -10.87
C LEU A 174 9.37 3.93 -9.44
N GLU A 175 9.84 3.01 -8.58
CA GLU A 175 9.40 2.93 -7.20
C GLU A 175 10.05 4.03 -6.32
N ALA A 176 9.29 4.46 -5.32
CA ALA A 176 9.77 5.36 -4.27
C ALA A 176 11.01 4.75 -3.57
N PRO A 177 12.07 5.55 -3.34
CA PRO A 177 13.30 5.07 -2.71
C PRO A 177 13.07 4.29 -1.42
N GLU A 178 12.20 4.78 -0.54
CA GLU A 178 11.88 4.20 0.76
C GLU A 178 11.27 2.80 0.62
N VAL A 179 10.39 2.59 -0.36
CA VAL A 179 9.78 1.28 -0.63
C VAL A 179 10.83 0.30 -1.16
N ARG A 180 11.74 0.76 -2.05
CA ARG A 180 12.84 -0.08 -2.56
C ARG A 180 13.79 -0.50 -1.45
N GLU A 181 14.14 0.44 -0.58
CA GLU A 181 15.02 0.20 0.57
C GLU A 181 14.39 -0.77 1.56
N ALA A 182 13.12 -0.57 1.92
CA ALA A 182 12.38 -1.48 2.78
C ALA A 182 12.31 -2.90 2.20
N ALA A 183 12.01 -3.03 0.90
CA ALA A 183 11.98 -4.31 0.22
C ALA A 183 13.36 -5.00 0.18
N ALA A 184 14.43 -4.25 -0.10
CA ALA A 184 15.80 -4.76 -0.07
C ALA A 184 16.19 -5.28 1.32
N ALA A 185 15.93 -4.48 2.36
CA ALA A 185 16.21 -4.85 3.75
C ALA A 185 15.44 -6.12 4.15
N ARG A 186 14.17 -6.23 3.75
CA ARG A 186 13.33 -7.38 4.05
C ARG A 186 13.90 -8.67 3.43
N LEU A 187 14.28 -8.64 2.16
CA LEU A 187 14.84 -9.81 1.45
C LEU A 187 16.21 -10.24 2.02
N ALA A 188 17.05 -9.28 2.42
CA ALA A 188 18.33 -9.57 3.08
C ALA A 188 18.15 -10.25 4.44
N GLY A 189 17.17 -9.81 5.23
CA GLY A 189 16.83 -10.43 6.52
C GLY A 189 16.35 -11.87 6.38
N LEU A 190 15.51 -12.15 5.38
CA LEU A 190 15.00 -13.50 5.10
C LEU A 190 16.11 -14.47 4.66
N SER A 191 17.06 -13.98 3.85
CA SER A 191 18.23 -14.76 3.42
C SER A 191 19.14 -15.11 4.60
N SER A 192 19.31 -14.17 5.54
CA SER A 192 20.13 -14.36 6.74
C SER A 192 19.51 -15.36 7.73
N ALA A 193 18.17 -15.38 7.85
CA ALA A 193 17.45 -16.35 8.68
C ALA A 193 17.50 -17.79 8.14
N THR A 194 17.77 -17.96 6.85
CA THR A 194 17.81 -19.28 6.18
C THR A 194 19.21 -19.91 6.17
N SER A 195 20.27 -19.16 6.53
CA SER A 195 21.62 -19.73 6.67
C SER A 195 21.73 -20.56 7.96
N PRO A 196 22.19 -21.83 7.91
CA PRO A 196 22.43 -22.60 9.12
C PRO A 196 23.56 -21.93 9.92
N ALA A 197 23.37 -21.76 11.22
CA ALA A 197 24.45 -21.39 12.12
C ALA A 197 25.59 -22.40 11.97
N GLU A 198 26.74 -21.96 11.44
CA GLU A 198 27.95 -22.77 11.34
C GLU A 198 28.28 -23.36 12.72
N GLY A 199 28.22 -24.68 12.80
CA GLY A 199 28.49 -25.45 14.00
C GLY A 199 29.91 -25.16 14.51
N LYS A 200 29.98 -24.66 15.74
CA LYS A 200 31.24 -24.55 16.50
C LYS A 200 31.92 -25.92 16.54
N PRO A 201 33.23 -26.04 16.24
CA PRO A 201 33.90 -27.33 16.26
C PRO A 201 33.94 -27.86 17.69
N VAL A 202 33.35 -29.04 17.89
CA VAL A 202 33.54 -29.85 19.10
C VAL A 202 35.00 -30.30 19.12
N ARG A 203 35.81 -29.72 20.01
CA ARG A 203 37.13 -30.28 20.34
C ARG A 203 36.90 -31.55 21.16
N GLY A 204 37.20 -32.70 20.56
CA GLY A 204 37.27 -33.97 21.27
C GLY A 204 38.71 -34.33 21.63
N GLY A 205 38.86 -34.99 22.78
CA GLY A 205 39.98 -35.89 23.11
C GLY A 205 41.16 -35.26 23.81
#